data_AF-C1E2H8-F1
#
_entry.id   AF-C1E2H8-F1
#
_cell.length_a   1.000
_cell.length_b   1.000
_cell.length_c   1.000
_cell.angle_alpha   90.00
_cell.angle_beta   90.00
_cell.angle_gamma   90.00
#
_symmetry.space_group_name_H-M   'P 1'
#
loop_
_entity.id
_entity.type
_entity.pdbx_description
1 polymer ?
#
loop_
_entity_poly.entity_id
_entity_poly.type
_entity_poly.pdbx_seq_one_letter_code
_entity_poly.pdbx_strand_id
1 'polypeptide(L)'
;MADVTRPETVATATRGARAVFFACTAPANGEPDLVDRKGLVDVARACIENNVSRLVVISGAGVTKTSSPAYGFLNAFGGRMDAKLAGEDELRETYRAAAAAGRTKGDVASYTIVRPSGLLDGRGKGVRALAVNQGDEAAGFIDRVDAAETAVEASMNPNCARVTFEVYEAGTAVPTRNLSVADILSDPILRTVASVVTGSAFKGRGEGGAGDESRARATLRERRGGDWSTLLSNLEPDA
;
A
#
# COMPACT_ATOMS: atom_id res chain seq x y z
N MET A 1 -1.02 -2.97 -23.85
CA MET A 1 -0.34 -3.15 -22.56
C MET A 1 0.07 -1.76 -22.09
N ALA A 2 -0.19 -1.39 -20.83
CA ALA A 2 0.17 -0.07 -20.29
C ALA A 2 1.61 -0.08 -19.77
N ASP A 3 2.29 1.05 -19.90
CA ASP A 3 3.59 1.34 -19.29
C ASP A 3 3.46 2.67 -18.56
N VAL A 4 3.62 2.65 -17.23
CA VAL A 4 3.43 3.84 -16.38
C VAL A 4 4.49 4.92 -16.62
N THR A 5 5.58 4.61 -17.32
CA THR A 5 6.58 5.61 -17.75
C THR A 5 6.20 6.29 -19.07
N ARG A 6 5.08 5.88 -19.67
CA ARG A 6 4.56 6.37 -20.96
C ARG A 6 3.09 6.79 -20.84
N PRO A 7 2.82 8.07 -20.52
CA PRO A 7 1.47 8.55 -20.17
C PRO A 7 0.38 8.24 -21.20
N GLU A 8 0.71 8.23 -22.49
CA GLU A 8 -0.23 7.94 -23.57
C GLU A 8 -0.76 6.50 -23.54
N THR A 9 0.04 5.56 -23.05
CA THR A 9 -0.34 4.15 -22.92
C THR A 9 -1.28 3.95 -21.73
N VAL A 10 -1.06 4.73 -20.66
CA VAL A 10 -1.88 4.73 -19.45
C VAL A 10 -3.25 5.33 -19.74
N ALA A 11 -3.31 6.50 -20.38
CA ALA A 11 -4.56 7.15 -20.76
C ALA A 11 -5.46 6.25 -21.61
N THR A 12 -4.85 5.41 -22.46
CA THR A 12 -5.59 4.42 -23.25
C THR A 12 -6.10 3.26 -22.39
N ALA A 13 -5.30 2.79 -21.44
CA ALA A 13 -5.65 1.64 -20.61
C ALA A 13 -6.72 1.94 -19.55
N THR A 14 -6.88 3.19 -19.12
CA THR A 14 -7.87 3.58 -18.10
C THR A 14 -9.24 3.96 -18.66
N ARG A 15 -9.40 4.03 -19.99
CA ARG A 15 -10.70 4.36 -20.62
C ARG A 15 -11.78 3.33 -20.26
N GLY A 16 -12.90 3.81 -19.74
CA GLY A 16 -14.06 2.98 -19.36
C GLY A 16 -13.86 2.16 -18.08
N ALA A 17 -12.71 2.27 -17.41
CA ALA A 17 -12.46 1.57 -16.16
C ALA A 17 -13.25 2.23 -15.02
N ARG A 18 -13.86 1.42 -14.16
CA ARG A 18 -14.46 1.89 -12.90
C ARG A 18 -13.42 2.02 -11.79
N ALA A 19 -12.45 1.11 -11.75
CA ALA A 19 -11.37 1.12 -10.78
C ALA A 19 -10.04 0.84 -11.49
N VAL A 20 -8.97 1.43 -10.98
CA VAL A 20 -7.60 1.20 -11.43
C VAL A 20 -6.76 0.87 -10.20
N PHE A 21 -5.93 -0.18 -10.30
CA PHE A 21 -5.05 -0.62 -9.23
C PHE A 21 -3.61 -0.33 -9.62
N PHE A 22 -2.98 0.61 -8.92
CA PHE A 22 -1.56 0.90 -9.08
C PHE A 22 -0.76 0.03 -8.09
N ALA A 23 -0.23 -1.08 -8.60
CA ALA A 23 0.69 -1.96 -7.88
C ALA A 23 2.09 -1.99 -8.52
N CYS A 24 2.44 -0.90 -9.24
CA CYS A 24 3.74 -0.76 -9.88
C CYS A 24 4.80 -0.31 -8.86
N THR A 25 6.03 -0.78 -9.04
CA THR A 25 7.21 -0.26 -8.35
C THR A 25 8.42 -0.49 -9.23
N ALA A 26 9.41 0.40 -9.18
CA ALA A 26 10.64 0.20 -9.93
C ALA A 26 11.34 -1.11 -9.50
N PRO A 27 12.04 -1.81 -10.42
CA PRO A 27 12.91 -2.91 -10.04
C PRO A 27 14.04 -2.44 -9.12
N ALA A 28 14.75 -3.36 -8.46
CA ALA A 28 15.78 -3.01 -7.47
C ALA A 28 16.88 -2.07 -8.00
N ASN A 29 17.20 -2.20 -9.29
CA ASN A 29 18.17 -1.39 -10.03
C ASN A 29 17.53 -0.37 -10.98
N GLY A 30 16.22 -0.10 -10.82
CA GLY A 30 15.49 0.88 -11.62
C GLY A 30 15.53 2.28 -11.03
N GLU A 31 14.67 3.15 -11.56
CA GLU A 31 14.49 4.52 -11.09
C GLU A 31 13.11 4.68 -10.42
N PRO A 32 13.03 4.58 -9.08
CA PRO A 32 11.76 4.73 -8.35
C PRO A 32 11.04 6.05 -8.65
N ASP A 33 11.77 7.15 -8.87
CA ASP A 33 11.14 8.44 -9.22
C ASP A 33 10.30 8.38 -10.51
N LEU A 34 10.76 7.62 -11.52
CA LEU A 34 10.03 7.47 -12.78
C LEU A 34 8.76 6.62 -12.61
N VAL A 35 8.82 5.58 -11.79
CA VAL A 35 7.73 4.60 -11.65
C VAL A 35 6.82 4.94 -10.47
N ASP A 36 7.36 4.95 -9.25
CA ASP A 36 6.62 5.06 -8.00
C ASP A 36 6.07 6.48 -7.76
N ARG A 37 6.68 7.53 -8.36
CA ARG A 37 6.18 8.91 -8.33
C ARG A 37 5.56 9.37 -9.64
N LYS A 38 6.37 9.64 -10.67
CA LYS A 38 5.87 10.24 -11.93
C LYS A 38 4.82 9.35 -12.59
N GLY A 39 5.09 8.06 -12.72
CA GLY A 39 4.14 7.11 -13.29
C GLY A 39 2.84 7.01 -12.50
N LEU A 40 2.90 7.06 -11.16
CA LEU A 40 1.69 7.14 -10.33
C LEU A 40 0.88 8.41 -10.61
N VAL A 41 1.54 9.57 -10.69
CA VAL A 41 0.88 10.85 -10.96
C VAL A 41 0.25 10.88 -12.35
N ASP A 42 0.90 10.28 -13.36
CA ASP A 42 0.33 10.18 -14.71
C ASP A 42 -0.88 9.23 -14.75
N VAL A 43 -0.85 8.14 -13.99
CA VAL A 43 -2.03 7.28 -13.76
C VAL A 43 -3.15 8.04 -13.07
N ALA A 44 -2.84 8.87 -12.07
CA ALA A 44 -3.83 9.70 -11.38
C ALA A 44 -4.52 10.68 -12.34
N ARG A 45 -3.74 11.39 -13.17
CA ARG A 45 -4.27 12.30 -14.20
C ARG A 45 -5.18 11.57 -15.18
N ALA A 46 -4.72 10.44 -15.70
CA ALA A 46 -5.52 9.62 -16.61
C ALA A 46 -6.81 9.10 -15.95
N CYS A 47 -6.79 8.74 -14.67
CA CYS A 47 -7.98 8.32 -13.93
C CYS A 47 -8.99 9.47 -13.79
N ILE A 48 -8.53 10.67 -13.47
CA ILE A 48 -9.36 11.87 -13.37
C ILE A 48 -9.98 12.20 -14.73
N GLU A 49 -9.18 12.23 -15.80
CA GLU A 49 -9.63 12.55 -17.16
C GLU A 49 -10.67 11.54 -17.67
N ASN A 50 -10.49 10.25 -17.36
CA ASN A 50 -11.39 9.18 -17.77
C ASN A 50 -12.52 8.90 -16.78
N ASN A 51 -12.68 9.70 -15.71
CA ASN A 51 -13.70 9.54 -14.67
C ASN A 51 -13.70 8.15 -14.00
N VAL A 52 -12.51 7.62 -13.72
CA VAL A 52 -12.35 6.38 -12.96
C VAL A 52 -12.80 6.61 -11.51
N SER A 53 -13.72 5.79 -11.02
CA SER A 53 -14.32 5.92 -9.68
C SER A 53 -13.32 5.80 -8.54
N ARG A 54 -12.38 4.86 -8.65
CA ARG A 54 -11.32 4.72 -7.66
C ARG A 54 -9.99 4.33 -8.26
N LEU A 55 -8.96 5.14 -8.01
CA LEU A 55 -7.57 4.71 -8.11
C LEU A 55 -7.12 4.15 -6.76
N VAL A 56 -6.83 2.86 -6.67
CA VAL A 56 -6.25 2.24 -5.48
C VAL A 56 -4.75 2.07 -5.67
N VAL A 57 -3.98 2.62 -4.74
CA VAL A 57 -2.51 2.62 -4.78
C VAL A 57 -1.97 1.67 -3.72
N ILE A 58 -1.15 0.71 -4.14
CA ILE A 58 -0.38 -0.14 -3.24
C ILE A 58 0.97 0.53 -3.00
N SER A 59 1.09 1.20 -1.86
CA SER A 59 2.32 1.85 -1.41
C SER A 59 3.05 0.97 -0.38
N GLY A 60 3.65 1.55 0.64
CA GLY A 60 4.30 0.84 1.74
C GLY A 60 4.12 1.57 3.08
N ALA A 61 4.02 0.81 4.17
CA ALA A 61 4.09 1.40 5.51
C ALA A 61 5.53 1.82 5.85
N GLY A 62 5.65 2.87 6.66
CA GLY A 62 6.90 3.51 7.06
C GLY A 62 7.42 4.58 6.10
N VAL A 63 6.72 4.89 5.00
CA VAL A 63 7.15 5.89 4.00
C VAL A 63 7.26 7.32 4.56
N THR A 64 6.64 7.62 5.70
CA THR A 64 6.79 8.91 6.39
C THR A 64 7.89 8.90 7.47
N LYS A 65 8.44 7.72 7.81
CA LYS A 65 9.37 7.55 8.93
C LYS A 65 10.82 7.63 8.46
N THR A 66 11.21 8.81 7.97
CA THR A 66 12.50 9.09 7.35
C THR A 66 13.72 8.82 8.25
N SER A 67 13.53 8.82 9.57
CA SER A 67 14.56 8.52 10.56
C SER A 67 14.63 7.04 10.97
N SER A 68 13.74 6.17 10.47
CA SER A 68 13.74 4.75 10.83
C SER A 68 14.83 3.96 10.08
N PRO A 69 15.42 2.91 10.70
CA PRO A 69 16.42 2.08 10.03
C PRO A 69 15.91 1.41 8.75
N ALA A 70 14.67 0.92 8.77
CA ALA A 70 14.05 0.32 7.58
C ALA A 70 13.92 1.31 6.42
N TYR A 71 13.58 2.57 6.69
CA TYR A 71 13.52 3.62 5.68
C TYR A 71 14.88 3.82 5.00
N GLY A 72 15.94 4.00 5.79
CA GLY A 72 17.29 4.17 5.27
C GLY A 72 17.76 2.99 4.41
N PHE A 73 17.49 1.76 4.85
CA PHE A 73 17.84 0.56 4.08
C PHE A 73 17.08 0.47 2.76
N LEU A 74 15.76 0.68 2.76
CA LEU A 74 14.96 0.62 1.54
C LEU A 74 15.31 1.74 0.55
N ASN A 75 15.72 2.92 1.05
CA ASN A 75 16.20 4.01 0.22
C ASN A 75 17.60 3.78 -0.38
N ALA A 76 18.40 2.87 0.17
CA ALA A 76 19.64 2.46 -0.49
C ALA A 76 19.39 1.83 -1.88
N PHE A 77 18.16 1.37 -2.15
CA PHE A 77 17.69 0.90 -3.46
C PHE A 77 17.08 2.05 -4.29
N GLY A 78 17.85 3.13 -4.47
CA GLY A 78 17.51 4.23 -5.38
C GLY A 78 16.45 5.21 -4.87
N GLY A 79 16.35 5.42 -3.54
CA GLY A 79 15.40 6.38 -2.96
C GLY A 79 13.93 5.93 -3.05
N ARG A 80 13.67 4.62 -2.97
CA ARG A 80 12.34 4.03 -3.18
C ARG A 80 11.26 4.58 -2.25
N MET A 81 11.56 4.72 -0.97
CA MET A 81 10.61 5.26 0.01
C MET A 81 10.36 6.75 -0.23
N ASP A 82 11.40 7.51 -0.61
CA ASP A 82 11.26 8.92 -1.00
C ASP A 82 10.31 9.04 -2.19
N ALA A 83 10.51 8.24 -3.23
CA ALA A 83 9.69 8.25 -4.43
C ALA A 83 8.24 7.85 -4.14
N LYS A 84 8.01 6.83 -3.30
CA LYS A 84 6.65 6.45 -2.89
C LYS A 84 5.96 7.56 -2.11
N LEU A 85 6.63 8.16 -1.12
CA LEU A 85 6.07 9.26 -0.35
C LEU A 85 5.71 10.45 -1.25
N ALA A 86 6.64 10.87 -2.09
CA ALA A 86 6.42 11.97 -3.02
C ALA A 86 5.31 11.65 -4.05
N GLY A 87 5.21 10.40 -4.50
CA GLY A 87 4.13 9.93 -5.36
C GLY A 87 2.76 10.01 -4.69
N GLU A 88 2.67 9.60 -3.43
CA GLU A 88 1.44 9.75 -2.66
C GLU A 88 1.06 11.23 -2.48
N ASP A 89 2.00 12.09 -2.09
CA ASP A 89 1.74 13.51 -1.85
C ASP A 89 1.30 14.25 -3.11
N GLU A 90 1.99 14.02 -4.24
CA GLU A 90 1.62 14.59 -5.53
C GLU A 90 0.28 14.04 -6.06
N LEU A 91 -0.03 12.77 -5.77
CA LEU A 91 -1.34 12.20 -6.08
C LEU A 91 -2.45 12.92 -5.30
N ARG A 92 -2.29 13.12 -3.98
CA ARG A 92 -3.25 13.87 -3.15
C ARG A 92 -3.48 15.27 -3.71
N GLU A 93 -2.39 15.98 -4.04
CA GLU A 93 -2.47 17.32 -4.61
C GLU A 93 -3.14 17.33 -5.99
N THR A 94 -2.85 16.35 -6.85
CA THR A 94 -3.46 16.22 -8.18
C THR A 94 -4.98 16.10 -8.09
N TYR A 95 -5.49 15.27 -7.16
CA TYR A 95 -6.92 15.14 -6.93
C TYR A 95 -7.53 16.40 -6.29
N ARG A 96 -6.83 17.03 -5.33
CA ARG A 96 -7.26 18.30 -4.71
C ARG A 96 -7.41 19.41 -5.76
N ALA A 97 -6.42 19.59 -6.62
CA ALA A 97 -6.45 20.56 -7.71
C ALA A 97 -7.53 20.25 -8.74
N ALA A 98 -7.80 18.97 -9.03
CA ALA A 98 -8.90 18.58 -9.91
C ALA A 98 -10.27 18.88 -9.31
N ALA A 99 -10.45 18.67 -8.00
CA ALA A 99 -11.67 19.02 -7.29
C ALA A 99 -11.91 20.53 -7.27
N ALA A 100 -10.89 21.33 -6.96
CA ALA A 100 -10.97 22.79 -6.99
C ALA A 100 -11.32 23.33 -8.40
N ALA A 101 -10.86 22.66 -9.45
CA ALA A 101 -11.19 22.98 -10.84
C ALA A 101 -12.56 22.43 -11.32
N GLY A 102 -13.34 21.76 -10.46
CA GLY A 102 -14.62 21.15 -10.83
C GLY A 102 -14.50 19.96 -11.80
N ARG A 103 -13.29 19.41 -11.97
CA ARG A 103 -13.01 18.26 -12.85
C ARG A 103 -13.38 16.92 -12.22
N THR A 104 -13.65 16.91 -10.91
CA THR A 104 -14.25 15.79 -10.20
C THR A 104 -15.65 16.22 -9.75
N LYS A 105 -16.68 16.02 -10.59
CA LYS A 105 -18.07 16.33 -10.19
C LYS A 105 -18.55 15.29 -9.17
N GLY A 106 -18.71 15.68 -7.89
CA GLY A 106 -19.03 14.75 -6.80
C GLY A 106 -17.88 13.80 -6.47
N ASP A 107 -18.14 12.73 -5.72
CA ASP A 107 -17.14 11.67 -5.43
C ASP A 107 -16.89 10.73 -6.63
N VAL A 108 -17.09 11.21 -7.87
CA VAL A 108 -17.01 10.38 -9.09
C VAL A 108 -15.59 9.95 -9.41
N ALA A 109 -14.56 10.72 -9.06
CA ALA A 109 -13.17 10.27 -9.16
C ALA A 109 -12.47 10.51 -7.82
N SER A 110 -11.89 9.44 -7.28
CA SER A 110 -11.26 9.44 -5.97
C SER A 110 -10.09 8.45 -5.94
N TYR A 111 -9.34 8.46 -4.85
CA TYR A 111 -8.23 7.53 -4.63
C TYR A 111 -8.33 6.86 -3.27
N THR A 112 -7.58 5.77 -3.11
CA THR A 112 -7.29 5.12 -1.83
C THR A 112 -5.83 4.70 -1.82
N ILE A 113 -5.09 4.99 -0.75
CA ILE A 113 -3.73 4.51 -0.59
C ILE A 113 -3.73 3.41 0.47
N VAL A 114 -3.30 2.21 0.08
CA VAL A 114 -3.13 1.07 0.96
C VAL A 114 -1.63 0.88 1.18
N ARG A 115 -1.19 0.88 2.44
CA ARG A 115 0.21 0.75 2.84
C ARG A 115 0.44 -0.59 3.55
N PRO A 116 0.56 -1.70 2.80
CA PRO A 116 1.05 -2.94 3.40
C PRO A 116 2.54 -2.83 3.74
N SER A 117 3.04 -3.78 4.52
CA SER A 117 4.46 -4.09 4.65
C SER A 117 4.63 -5.60 4.75
N GLY A 118 5.87 -6.08 4.85
CA GLY A 118 6.12 -7.49 5.17
C GLY A 118 5.35 -8.48 4.29
N LEU A 119 5.36 -8.28 2.97
CA LEU A 119 4.54 -9.06 2.04
C LEU A 119 5.00 -10.53 1.98
N LEU A 120 4.04 -11.44 2.18
CA LEU A 120 4.24 -12.89 2.21
C LEU A 120 3.54 -13.58 1.02
N ASP A 121 4.07 -14.73 0.60
CA ASP A 121 3.48 -15.58 -0.45
C ASP A 121 2.64 -16.72 0.15
N GLY A 122 1.70 -16.37 1.03
CA GLY A 122 0.71 -17.29 1.59
C GLY A 122 -0.59 -17.34 0.78
N ARG A 123 -1.58 -18.06 1.33
CA ARG A 123 -2.88 -18.30 0.69
C ARG A 123 -3.93 -17.23 1.02
N GLY A 124 -3.61 -16.27 1.87
CA GLY A 124 -4.57 -15.38 2.50
C GLY A 124 -5.19 -16.02 3.74
N LYS A 125 -5.39 -15.20 4.77
CA LYS A 125 -6.02 -15.58 6.04
C LYS A 125 -7.43 -14.98 6.16
N GLY A 126 -7.78 -14.07 5.24
CA GLY A 126 -9.06 -13.41 5.16
C GLY A 126 -9.24 -12.30 6.19
N VAL A 127 -10.25 -11.46 5.95
CA VAL A 127 -10.50 -10.19 6.67
C VAL A 127 -10.47 -10.26 8.20
N ARG A 128 -10.90 -11.37 8.81
CA ARG A 128 -10.93 -11.55 10.27
C ARG A 128 -9.54 -11.62 10.90
N ALA A 129 -8.54 -12.03 10.12
CA ALA A 129 -7.15 -12.06 10.53
C ALA A 129 -6.45 -10.71 10.34
N LEU A 130 -7.10 -9.72 9.75
CA LEU A 130 -6.48 -8.43 9.41
C LEU A 130 -6.78 -7.35 10.46
N ALA A 131 -5.88 -6.37 10.50
CA ALA A 131 -6.04 -5.12 11.21
C ALA A 131 -5.61 -3.95 10.31
N VAL A 132 -6.20 -2.78 10.54
CA VAL A 132 -5.83 -1.53 9.88
C VAL A 132 -5.41 -0.47 10.88
N ASN A 133 -4.57 0.47 10.43
CA ASN A 133 -4.15 1.66 11.18
C ASN A 133 -4.10 2.87 10.25
N GLN A 134 -3.91 4.07 10.81
CA GLN A 134 -3.66 5.30 10.06
C GLN A 134 -2.58 6.14 10.73
N GLY A 135 -1.91 6.98 9.93
CA GLY A 135 -0.83 7.85 10.38
C GLY A 135 0.57 7.25 10.23
N ASP A 136 0.67 6.12 9.52
CA ASP A 136 1.93 5.43 9.27
C ASP A 136 2.61 4.95 10.54
N GLU A 137 1.85 4.60 11.59
CA GLU A 137 2.41 4.30 12.91
C GLU A 137 2.69 2.82 13.15
N ALA A 138 2.03 1.93 12.41
CA ALA A 138 2.19 0.49 12.53
C ALA A 138 2.44 -0.16 11.18
N ALA A 139 3.32 -1.14 11.15
CA ALA A 139 3.51 -2.04 10.03
C ALA A 139 3.49 -3.47 10.53
N GLY A 140 3.14 -4.42 9.68
CA GLY A 140 3.17 -5.84 10.01
C GLY A 140 3.35 -6.69 8.76
N PHE A 141 3.17 -8.00 8.91
CA PHE A 141 3.18 -8.95 7.80
C PHE A 141 1.80 -9.09 7.20
N ILE A 142 1.73 -9.39 5.90
CA ILE A 142 0.46 -9.70 5.24
C ILE A 142 0.69 -10.59 4.03
N ASP A 143 -0.19 -11.55 3.80
CA ASP A 143 -0.19 -12.32 2.56
C ASP A 143 -0.56 -11.41 1.38
N ARG A 144 0.13 -11.55 0.24
CA ARG A 144 -0.19 -10.79 -0.98
C ARG A 144 -1.64 -10.96 -1.43
N VAL A 145 -2.24 -12.13 -1.16
CA VAL A 145 -3.66 -12.39 -1.39
C VAL A 145 -4.53 -11.44 -0.58
N ASP A 146 -4.31 -11.32 0.73
CA ASP A 146 -5.08 -10.43 1.61
C ASP A 146 -4.85 -8.94 1.28
N ALA A 147 -3.64 -8.57 0.87
CA ALA A 147 -3.35 -7.22 0.39
C ALA A 147 -4.12 -6.89 -0.90
N ALA A 148 -4.20 -7.85 -1.83
CA ALA A 148 -4.98 -7.71 -3.06
C ALA A 148 -6.49 -7.65 -2.78
N GLU A 149 -7.02 -8.51 -1.91
CA GLU A 149 -8.43 -8.47 -1.49
C GLU A 149 -8.77 -7.13 -0.82
N THR A 150 -7.92 -6.65 0.08
CA THR A 150 -8.08 -5.33 0.71
C THR A 150 -8.17 -4.22 -0.33
N ALA A 151 -7.33 -4.26 -1.37
CA ALA A 151 -7.35 -3.27 -2.44
C ALA A 151 -8.66 -3.30 -3.22
N VAL A 152 -9.14 -4.50 -3.59
CA VAL A 152 -10.40 -4.69 -4.31
C VAL A 152 -11.58 -4.16 -3.49
N GLU A 153 -11.65 -4.51 -2.21
CA GLU A 153 -12.73 -4.09 -1.31
C GLU A 153 -12.71 -2.58 -1.07
N ALA A 154 -11.52 -2.01 -0.86
CA ALA A 154 -11.35 -0.57 -0.76
C ALA A 154 -11.80 0.18 -2.03
N SER A 155 -11.65 -0.43 -3.21
CA SER A 155 -12.09 0.17 -4.48
C SER A 155 -13.60 0.37 -4.57
N MET A 156 -14.38 -0.47 -3.86
CA MET A 156 -15.84 -0.47 -3.88
C MET A 156 -16.45 0.20 -2.66
N ASN A 157 -15.67 0.37 -1.58
CA ASN A 157 -16.15 0.94 -0.33
C ASN A 157 -16.16 2.49 -0.37
N PRO A 158 -17.32 3.14 -0.12
CA PRO A 158 -17.40 4.60 -0.06
C PRO A 158 -16.57 5.20 1.07
N ASN A 159 -16.38 4.48 2.19
CA ASN A 159 -15.57 4.93 3.33
C ASN A 159 -14.07 5.01 3.00
N CYS A 160 -13.65 4.47 1.85
CA CYS A 160 -12.26 4.49 1.43
C CYS A 160 -11.94 5.64 0.46
N ALA A 161 -12.87 6.57 0.21
CA ALA A 161 -12.62 7.71 -0.66
C ALA A 161 -11.66 8.71 -0.01
N ARG A 162 -10.54 8.99 -0.69
CA ARG A 162 -9.49 9.92 -0.24
C ARG A 162 -8.95 9.55 1.14
N VAL A 163 -8.62 8.27 1.35
CA VAL A 163 -8.02 7.80 2.61
C VAL A 163 -6.69 7.12 2.35
N THR A 164 -5.81 7.19 3.34
CA THR A 164 -4.59 6.41 3.47
C THR A 164 -4.62 5.56 4.73
N PHE A 165 -4.29 4.27 4.62
CA PHE A 165 -4.21 3.37 5.77
C PHE A 165 -3.17 2.27 5.61
N GLU A 166 -2.66 1.79 6.73
CA GLU A 166 -1.81 0.60 6.81
C GLU A 166 -2.68 -0.65 7.02
N VAL A 167 -2.31 -1.77 6.42
CA VAL A 167 -3.00 -3.06 6.60
C VAL A 167 -2.00 -4.18 6.81
N TYR A 168 -2.31 -5.06 7.75
CA TYR A 168 -1.46 -6.19 8.13
C TYR A 168 -2.27 -7.26 8.87
N GLU A 169 -1.68 -8.44 9.02
CA GLU A 169 -2.18 -9.49 9.90
C GLU A 169 -2.14 -9.04 11.36
N ALA A 170 -3.27 -9.18 12.05
CA ALA A 170 -3.41 -8.87 13.45
C ALA A 170 -2.37 -9.64 14.29
N GLY A 171 -1.74 -8.96 15.25
CA GLY A 171 -0.70 -9.55 16.10
C GLY A 171 0.70 -9.56 15.49
N THR A 172 0.87 -9.09 14.24
CA THR A 172 2.19 -8.89 13.61
C THR A 172 2.68 -7.45 13.66
N ALA A 173 1.84 -6.53 14.13
CA ALA A 173 2.11 -5.10 14.14
C ALA A 173 3.34 -4.75 14.98
N VAL A 174 4.21 -3.91 14.42
CA VAL A 174 5.34 -3.25 15.09
C VAL A 174 5.29 -1.75 14.81
N PRO A 175 5.73 -0.89 15.75
CA PRO A 175 5.80 0.54 15.51
C PRO A 175 6.75 0.88 14.37
N THR A 176 6.30 1.66 13.38
CA THR A 176 7.08 2.00 12.19
C THR A 176 8.37 2.78 12.50
N ARG A 177 8.34 3.62 13.54
CA ARG A 177 9.52 4.35 14.04
C ARG A 177 10.67 3.45 14.47
N ASN A 178 10.36 2.20 14.86
CA ASN A 178 11.31 1.22 15.36
C ASN A 178 11.55 0.09 14.36
N LEU A 179 10.97 0.16 13.15
CA LEU A 179 11.16 -0.87 12.14
C LEU A 179 12.65 -1.00 11.85
N SER A 180 13.23 -2.12 12.27
CA SER A 180 14.58 -2.49 11.87
C SER A 180 14.51 -3.50 10.74
N VAL A 181 15.52 -3.42 9.86
CA VAL A 181 15.74 -4.44 8.85
C VAL A 181 15.96 -5.80 9.52
N ALA A 182 16.51 -5.85 10.73
CA ALA A 182 16.68 -7.09 11.48
C ALA A 182 15.34 -7.66 11.96
N ASP A 183 14.34 -6.86 12.35
CA ASP A 183 13.00 -7.35 12.70
C ASP A 183 12.25 -7.84 11.46
N ILE A 184 12.49 -7.18 10.33
CA ILE A 184 12.08 -7.65 9.00
C ILE A 184 12.83 -8.98 8.68
N LEU A 185 14.14 -9.10 8.87
CA LEU A 185 14.94 -10.26 8.45
C LEU A 185 14.97 -11.44 9.45
N SER A 186 14.68 -11.22 10.72
CA SER A 186 14.73 -12.22 11.80
C SER A 186 13.45 -13.05 11.89
N ASP A 187 12.38 -12.60 11.23
CA ASP A 187 11.21 -13.43 10.97
C ASP A 187 11.59 -14.59 10.01
N PRO A 188 11.37 -15.86 10.39
CA PRO A 188 11.68 -17.03 9.55
C PRO A 188 11.08 -16.96 8.14
N ILE A 189 9.96 -16.24 7.98
CA ILE A 189 9.23 -16.10 6.72
C ILE A 189 9.93 -15.09 5.79
N LEU A 190 10.50 -14.01 6.34
CA LEU A 190 11.14 -12.94 5.57
C LEU A 190 12.61 -13.17 5.21
N ARG A 191 13.30 -14.13 5.85
CA ARG A 191 14.58 -14.65 5.30
C ARG A 191 14.42 -15.09 3.85
N THR A 192 13.27 -15.67 3.52
CA THR A 192 12.94 -16.11 2.16
C THR A 192 12.71 -14.93 1.21
N VAL A 193 12.07 -13.84 1.66
CA VAL A 193 11.81 -12.65 0.83
C VAL A 193 13.09 -11.83 0.61
N ALA A 194 13.93 -11.67 1.63
CA ALA A 194 15.24 -11.06 1.47
C ALA A 194 16.12 -11.88 0.52
N SER A 195 16.00 -13.21 0.52
CA SER A 195 16.68 -14.09 -0.43
C SER A 195 16.18 -13.94 -1.88
N VAL A 196 14.92 -13.53 -2.08
CA VAL A 196 14.36 -13.20 -3.40
C VAL A 196 14.83 -11.81 -3.86
N VAL A 197 14.98 -10.85 -2.96
CA VAL A 197 15.55 -9.51 -3.25
C VAL A 197 17.09 -9.57 -3.44
N THR A 198 17.78 -10.54 -2.82
CA THR A 198 19.24 -10.72 -2.88
C THR A 198 19.71 -11.90 -3.75
N GLY A 199 18.80 -12.60 -4.45
CA GLY A 199 19.12 -13.58 -5.48
C GLY A 199 19.62 -14.96 -5.04
N SER A 200 19.33 -15.41 -3.81
CA SER A 200 19.78 -16.72 -3.29
C SER A 200 18.63 -17.57 -2.73
N ALA A 201 17.85 -18.22 -3.59
CA ALA A 201 16.67 -18.99 -3.18
C ALA A 201 17.03 -20.19 -2.27
N PHE A 202 16.34 -20.30 -1.12
CA PHE A 202 16.24 -21.55 -0.37
C PHE A 202 14.77 -21.93 -0.14
N LYS A 203 14.46 -23.21 -0.34
CA LYS A 203 13.13 -23.81 -0.29
C LYS A 203 12.88 -24.36 1.12
N GLY A 204 11.80 -23.94 1.79
CA GLY A 204 11.42 -24.52 3.08
C GLY A 204 10.01 -24.14 3.54
N ARG A 205 9.15 -25.16 3.71
CA ARG A 205 7.80 -25.11 4.29
C ARG A 205 7.81 -24.68 5.76
N GLY A 206 6.73 -24.05 6.22
CA GLY A 206 6.34 -24.00 7.62
C GLY A 206 4.86 -23.66 7.75
N GLU A 207 4.07 -24.60 8.27
CA GLU A 207 2.65 -24.47 8.55
C GLU A 207 2.39 -23.42 9.63
N GLY A 208 1.30 -22.67 9.47
CA GLY A 208 0.93 -21.56 10.33
C GLY A 208 0.69 -21.99 11.78
N GLY A 209 1.45 -21.38 12.69
CA GLY A 209 1.02 -21.26 14.08
C GLY A 209 -0.14 -20.27 14.15
N ALA A 210 -1.25 -20.67 14.76
CA ALA A 210 -2.31 -19.75 15.13
C ALA A 210 -1.70 -18.68 16.05
N GLY A 211 -1.62 -17.44 15.56
CA GLY A 211 -1.17 -16.30 16.35
C GLY A 211 -2.14 -16.09 17.50
N ASP A 212 -1.61 -16.12 18.71
CA ASP A 212 -2.32 -15.76 19.94
C ASP A 212 -2.96 -14.37 19.79
N GLU A 213 -4.29 -14.31 19.91
CA GLU A 213 -5.05 -13.05 19.87
C GLU A 213 -4.66 -12.08 20.98
N SER A 214 -3.82 -12.51 21.94
CA SER A 214 -3.34 -11.71 23.06
C SER A 214 -2.06 -10.90 22.80
N ARG A 215 -1.48 -10.89 21.59
CA ARG A 215 -0.33 -10.00 21.32
C ARG A 215 -0.76 -8.54 21.44
N ALA A 216 -0.09 -7.80 22.32
CA ALA A 216 -0.38 -6.40 22.61
C ALA A 216 -0.43 -5.55 21.33
N ARG A 217 -1.46 -4.70 21.24
CA ARG A 217 -1.58 -3.65 20.21
C ARG A 217 -0.31 -2.79 20.20
N ALA A 218 0.27 -2.56 19.03
CA ALA A 218 1.49 -1.78 18.83
C ALA A 218 1.26 -0.26 19.05
N THR A 219 0.08 0.26 18.69
CA THR A 219 -0.25 1.70 18.81
C THR A 219 -1.56 1.98 19.54
N LEU A 220 -2.30 0.94 19.93
CA LEU A 220 -3.67 1.00 20.49
C LEU A 220 -4.74 1.46 19.49
N ARG A 221 -4.35 1.96 18.32
CA ARG A 221 -5.23 2.46 17.26
C ARG A 221 -5.53 1.42 16.18
N GLU A 222 -5.06 0.19 16.34
CA GLU A 222 -5.37 -0.92 15.46
C GLU A 222 -6.87 -1.22 15.50
N ARG A 223 -7.48 -1.21 14.31
CA ARG A 223 -8.89 -1.57 14.12
C ARG A 223 -8.99 -2.93 13.45
N ARG A 224 -9.93 -3.75 13.91
CA ARG A 224 -10.26 -5.07 13.35
C ARG A 224 -11.73 -5.08 12.95
N GLY A 225 -12.10 -6.00 12.05
CA GLY A 225 -13.47 -6.18 11.61
C GLY A 225 -13.81 -7.66 11.39
N GLY A 226 -15.09 -8.01 11.55
CA GLY A 226 -15.58 -9.35 11.22
C GLY A 226 -15.78 -9.58 9.71
N ASP A 227 -15.84 -8.48 8.94
CA ASP A 227 -16.01 -8.37 7.50
C ASP A 227 -15.35 -7.09 6.97
N TRP A 228 -15.34 -6.91 5.65
CA TRP A 228 -14.69 -5.76 4.97
C TRP A 228 -15.37 -4.42 5.27
N SER A 229 -16.71 -4.42 5.40
CA SER A 229 -17.46 -3.21 5.74
C SER A 229 -17.04 -2.67 7.11
N THR A 230 -16.85 -3.57 8.08
CA THR A 230 -16.47 -3.23 9.45
C THR A 230 -14.98 -2.87 9.53
N LEU A 231 -14.10 -3.64 8.88
CA LEU A 231 -12.66 -3.39 8.89
C LEU A 231 -12.31 -2.03 8.28
N LEU A 232 -12.97 -1.68 7.18
CA LEU A 232 -12.75 -0.43 6.43
C LEU A 232 -13.69 0.70 6.86
N SER A 233 -14.36 0.56 8.01
CA SER A 233 -15.19 1.63 8.59
C SER A 233 -14.35 2.65 9.34
N ASN A 234 -14.87 3.88 9.47
CA ASN A 234 -14.29 4.96 10.28
C ASN A 234 -12.85 5.32 9.90
N LEU A 235 -12.48 5.16 8.62
CA LEU A 235 -11.22 5.68 8.09
C LEU A 235 -11.35 7.21 7.97
N GLU A 236 -10.36 7.91 8.51
CA GLU A 236 -10.29 9.37 8.38
C GLU A 236 -9.79 9.74 6.97
N PRO A 237 -10.47 10.65 6.26
CA PRO A 237 -9.98 11.19 4.99
C PRO A 237 -8.64 11.90 5.15
N ASP A 238 -7.81 11.79 4.12
CA ASP A 238 -6.60 12.56 3.95
C ASP A 238 -6.94 14.06 3.91
N ALA A 239 -6.12 14.87 4.60
CA ALA A 239 -6.22 16.34 4.59
C ALA A 239 -5.76 16.94 3.25
#